data_AF-I9NM27-F1
#
_entry.id   AF-I9NM27-F1
#
_cell.length_a   1.000
_cell.length_b   1.000
_cell.length_c   1.000
_cell.angle_alpha   90.00
_cell.angle_beta   90.00
_cell.angle_gamma   90.00
#
_symmetry.space_group_name_H-M   'P 1'
#
loop_
_entity.id
_entity.type
_entity.pdbx_description
1 polymer ?
#
loop_
_entity_poly.entity_id
_entity_poly.type
_entity_poly.pdbx_seq_one_letter_code
_entity_poly.pdbx_strand_id
1 'polypeptide(L)'
;MEARYRIGGVFCLLLAGAITWQAVWLPLHDASLGADMITWMPRATVVIGLCLVFGIYFLATGNRYPYRDVERQTLTSVGWTLCVLIGIVALAGFFGMDMMLRSMGYQ
;
A
#
# COMPACT_ATOMS: atom_id res chain seq x y z
N MET A 1 8.04 -11.31 -22.57
CA MET A 1 8.07 -11.55 -21.10
C MET A 1 7.57 -10.34 -20.29
N GLU A 2 7.69 -9.09 -20.78
CA GLU A 2 7.19 -7.87 -20.09
C GLU A 2 5.69 -7.88 -19.74
N ALA A 3 4.83 -8.39 -20.63
CA ALA A 3 3.39 -8.39 -20.41
C ALA A 3 2.98 -9.09 -19.09
N ARG A 4 3.67 -10.16 -18.71
CA ARG A 4 3.40 -10.89 -17.46
C ARG A 4 3.68 -10.06 -16.22
N TYR A 5 4.78 -9.29 -16.22
CA TYR A 5 5.11 -8.39 -15.12
C TYR A 5 4.12 -7.22 -15.04
N ARG A 6 3.73 -6.65 -16.18
CA ARG A 6 2.74 -5.56 -16.20
C ARG A 6 1.36 -6.03 -15.72
N ILE A 7 0.94 -7.24 -16.09
CA ILE A 7 -0.29 -7.86 -15.57
C ILE A 7 -0.20 -8.06 -14.05
N GLY A 8 0.95 -8.55 -13.55
CA GLY A 8 1.21 -8.63 -12.12
C GLY A 8 1.11 -7.26 -11.44
N GLY A 9 1.65 -6.21 -12.07
CA GLY A 9 1.53 -4.84 -11.61
C GLY A 9 0.08 -4.36 -11.52
N VAL A 10 -0.72 -4.58 -12.56
CA VAL A 10 -2.17 -4.28 -12.57
C VAL A 10 -2.88 -5.03 -11.45
N PHE A 11 -2.59 -6.32 -11.27
CA PHE A 11 -3.18 -7.11 -10.20
C PHE A 11 -2.85 -6.55 -8.82
N CYS A 12 -1.60 -6.15 -8.58
CA CYS A 12 -1.22 -5.49 -7.33
C CYS A 12 -1.98 -4.18 -7.10
N LEU A 13 -2.18 -3.37 -8.15
CA LEU A 13 -2.94 -2.12 -8.04
C LEU A 13 -4.42 -2.37 -7.74
N LEU A 14 -5.04 -3.36 -8.40
CA LEU A 14 -6.42 -3.75 -8.11
C LEU A 14 -6.57 -4.23 -6.67
N LEU A 15 -5.61 -5.04 -6.19
CA LEU A 15 -5.59 -5.52 -4.81
C LEU A 15 -5.42 -4.36 -3.81
N ALA A 16 -4.54 -3.41 -4.10
CA ALA A 16 -4.40 -2.19 -3.28
C ALA A 16 -5.71 -1.39 -3.24
N GLY A 17 -6.40 -1.23 -4.38
CA GLY A 17 -7.70 -0.57 -4.44
C GLY A 17 -8.77 -1.29 -3.62
N ALA A 18 -8.86 -2.61 -3.73
CA ALA A 18 -9.81 -3.41 -2.96
C ALA A 18 -9.55 -3.33 -1.45
N ILE A 19 -8.29 -3.42 -1.02
CA ILE A 19 -7.92 -3.30 0.40
C ILE A 19 -8.18 -1.87 0.89
N THR A 20 -7.86 -0.85 0.10
CA THR A 20 -8.14 0.55 0.46
C THR A 20 -9.64 0.77 0.65
N TRP A 21 -10.47 0.21 -0.24
CA TRP A 21 -11.93 0.29 -0.09
C TRP A 21 -12.41 -0.32 1.24
N GLN A 22 -11.94 -1.51 1.57
CA GLN A 22 -12.37 -2.25 2.76
C GLN A 22 -11.78 -1.71 4.06
N ALA A 23 -10.50 -1.36 4.08
CA ALA A 23 -9.76 -1.05 5.29
C ALA A 23 -9.63 0.44 5.60
N VAL A 24 -9.91 1.32 4.62
CA VAL A 24 -9.81 2.77 4.74
C VAL A 24 -11.17 3.41 4.51
N TRP A 25 -11.77 3.19 3.33
CA TRP A 25 -13.01 3.88 2.96
C TRP A 25 -14.20 3.50 3.84
N LEU A 26 -14.47 2.21 4.01
CA LEU A 26 -15.59 1.73 4.84
C LEU A 26 -15.53 2.25 6.28
N PRO A 27 -14.41 2.11 7.03
CA PRO A 27 -14.30 2.67 8.37
C PRO A 27 -14.49 4.19 8.44
N LEU A 28 -13.98 4.94 7.46
CA LEU A 28 -14.18 6.39 7.39
C LEU A 28 -15.64 6.75 7.09
N HIS A 29 -16.31 5.96 6.27
CA HIS A 29 -17.72 6.15 5.98
C HIS A 29 -18.57 5.88 7.22
N ASP A 30 -18.32 4.79 7.94
CA ASP A 30 -19.01 4.48 9.19
C ASP A 30 -18.77 5.57 10.25
N ALA A 31 -17.54 6.09 10.33
CA ALA A 31 -17.20 7.23 11.19
C ALA A 31 -18.00 8.50 10.80
N SER A 32 -18.16 8.75 9.51
CA SER A 32 -18.96 9.89 9.02
C SER A 32 -20.46 9.77 9.31
N LEU A 33 -20.95 8.54 9.52
CA LEU A 33 -22.32 8.24 9.93
C LEU A 33 -22.51 8.30 11.45
N GLY A 34 -21.45 8.56 12.22
CA GLY A 34 -21.49 8.69 13.67
C GLY A 34 -21.53 7.36 14.42
N ALA A 35 -20.93 6.30 13.87
CA ALA A 35 -20.82 5.01 14.58
C ALA A 35 -20.08 5.17 15.92
N ASP A 36 -20.53 4.50 16.98
CA ASP A 36 -19.97 4.68 18.32
C ASP A 36 -18.50 4.20 18.44
N MET A 37 -18.09 3.22 17.63
CA MET A 37 -16.73 2.66 17.64
C MET A 37 -16.29 2.28 16.23
N ILE A 38 -15.07 2.68 15.86
CA ILE A 38 -14.48 2.39 14.55
C ILE A 38 -13.39 1.34 14.71
N THR A 39 -13.62 0.17 14.11
CA THR A 39 -12.59 -0.86 14.00
C THR A 39 -11.85 -0.67 12.68
N TRP A 40 -10.57 -0.30 12.75
CA TRP A 40 -9.72 -0.23 11.57
C TRP A 40 -8.46 -1.07 11.77
N MET A 41 -7.83 -1.50 10.67
CA MET A 41 -6.62 -2.34 10.71
C MET A 41 -5.38 -1.55 10.23
N PRO A 42 -4.56 -1.00 11.15
CA PRO A 42 -3.34 -0.27 10.80
C PRO A 42 -2.40 -1.03 9.86
N ARG A 43 -2.26 -2.33 10.08
CA ARG A 43 -1.44 -3.24 9.27
C ARG A 43 -1.83 -3.26 7.78
N ALA A 44 -3.06 -2.90 7.43
CA ALA A 44 -3.51 -2.84 6.03
C ALA A 44 -2.75 -1.76 5.24
N THR A 45 -2.33 -0.65 5.89
CA THR A 45 -1.57 0.43 5.26
C THR A 45 -0.24 -0.05 4.68
N VAL A 46 0.43 -0.98 5.35
CA VAL A 46 1.67 -1.60 4.88
C VAL A 46 1.42 -2.45 3.64
N VAL A 47 0.35 -3.25 3.64
CA VAL A 47 -0.02 -4.09 2.49
C VAL A 47 -0.41 -3.22 1.30
N ILE A 48 -1.20 -2.17 1.53
CA ILE A 48 -1.56 -1.18 0.51
C ILE A 48 -0.30 -0.54 -0.08
N GLY A 49 0.62 -0.07 0.78
CA GLY A 49 1.88 0.53 0.34
C GLY A 49 2.73 -0.43 -0.49
N LEU A 50 2.85 -1.69 -0.06
CA LEU A 50 3.57 -2.73 -0.78
C LEU A 50 2.95 -2.97 -2.16
N CYS A 51 1.64 -3.16 -2.23
CA CYS A 51 0.92 -3.41 -3.47
C CYS A 51 0.93 -2.20 -4.41
N LEU A 52 0.82 -0.98 -3.91
CA LEU A 52 0.93 0.24 -4.72
C LEU A 52 2.33 0.39 -5.31
N VAL A 53 3.36 0.34 -4.47
CA VAL A 53 4.73 0.61 -4.91
C VAL A 53 5.21 -0.46 -5.90
N PHE A 54 5.01 -1.75 -5.60
CA PHE A 54 5.35 -2.81 -6.56
C PHE A 54 4.43 -2.83 -7.78
N GLY A 55 3.15 -2.50 -7.61
CA GLY A 55 2.19 -2.38 -8.71
C GLY A 55 2.64 -1.35 -9.75
N ILE A 56 2.91 -0.12 -9.29
CA ILE A 56 3.43 0.96 -10.14
C ILE A 56 4.78 0.57 -10.74
N TYR A 57 5.70 0.03 -9.93
CA TYR A 57 7.02 -0.37 -10.38
C TYR A 57 6.96 -1.38 -11.54
N PHE A 58 6.19 -2.45 -11.39
CA PHE A 58 6.06 -3.47 -12.44
C PHE A 58 5.33 -2.97 -13.68
N LEU A 59 4.38 -2.05 -13.51
CA LEU A 59 3.65 -1.46 -14.64
C LEU A 59 4.54 -0.51 -15.45
N ALA A 60 5.36 0.30 -14.78
CA ALA A 60 6.27 1.26 -15.40
C ALA A 60 7.52 0.60 -16.01
N THR A 61 8.13 -0.36 -15.31
CA THR A 61 9.45 -0.90 -15.68
C THR A 61 9.42 -2.33 -16.20
N GLY A 62 8.32 -3.09 -16.01
CA GLY A 62 8.18 -4.46 -16.52
C GLY A 62 9.22 -5.47 -16.00
N ASN A 63 9.95 -5.14 -14.91
CA ASN A 63 11.11 -5.87 -14.36
C ASN A 63 12.47 -5.61 -15.06
N ARG A 64 12.64 -4.44 -15.68
CA ARG A 64 13.93 -4.05 -16.29
C ARG A 64 15.08 -3.92 -15.28
N TYR A 65 14.77 -3.60 -14.02
CA TYR A 65 15.78 -3.49 -12.97
C TYR A 65 15.60 -4.59 -11.91
N PRO A 66 16.65 -5.34 -11.54
CA PRO A 66 16.54 -6.34 -10.49
C PRO A 66 16.42 -5.66 -9.13
N TYR A 67 15.35 -5.97 -8.39
CA TYR A 67 15.12 -5.45 -7.03
C TYR A 67 15.72 -6.34 -5.93
N ARG A 68 16.04 -7.60 -6.25
CA ARG A 68 16.63 -8.57 -5.33
C ARG A 68 17.81 -9.26 -6.00
N ASP A 69 18.91 -9.35 -5.26
CA ASP A 69 20.01 -10.24 -5.57
C ASP A 69 19.66 -11.64 -5.04
N VAL A 70 19.50 -12.60 -5.96
CA VAL A 70 19.07 -13.97 -5.61
C VAL A 70 20.21 -14.75 -4.99
N GLU A 71 21.45 -14.53 -5.45
CA GLU A 71 22.63 -15.24 -4.97
C GLU A 71 23.02 -14.81 -3.57
N ARG A 72 22.98 -13.50 -3.30
CA ARG A 72 23.32 -12.95 -1.97
C ARG A 72 22.15 -12.88 -1.01
N GLN A 73 20.93 -13.18 -1.48
CA GLN A 73 19.68 -13.01 -0.75
C GLN A 73 19.45 -11.59 -0.20
N THR A 74 20.11 -10.59 -0.78
CA THR A 74 20.03 -9.19 -0.36
C THR A 74 19.19 -8.36 -1.31
N LEU A 75 18.65 -7.25 -0.82
CA LEU A 75 18.02 -6.23 -1.67
C LEU A 75 19.11 -5.48 -2.46
N THR A 76 18.83 -5.20 -3.74
CA THR A 76 19.65 -4.28 -4.52
C THR A 76 19.35 -2.84 -4.10
N SER A 77 20.10 -1.86 -4.60
CA SER A 77 19.79 -0.44 -4.37
C SER A 77 18.35 -0.10 -4.79
N VAL A 78 17.85 -0.69 -5.88
CA VAL A 78 16.45 -0.54 -6.31
C VAL A 78 15.49 -1.16 -5.29
N GLY A 79 15.81 -2.36 -4.78
CA GLY A 79 15.02 -3.01 -3.73
C GLY A 79 14.92 -2.18 -2.45
N TRP A 80 16.03 -1.56 -2.03
CA TRP A 80 16.04 -0.64 -0.89
C TRP A 80 15.20 0.60 -1.14
N THR A 81 15.31 1.21 -2.34
CA THR A 81 14.47 2.35 -2.72
C THR A 81 12.98 1.99 -2.68
N LEU A 82 12.59 0.84 -3.21
CA LEU A 82 11.21 0.36 -3.16
C LEU A 82 10.76 0.14 -1.71
N CYS A 83 11.62 -0.43 -0.85
CA CYS A 83 11.33 -0.63 0.57
C CYS A 83 11.08 0.70 1.30
N VAL A 84 11.91 1.71 1.06
CA VAL A 84 11.73 3.06 1.61
C VAL A 84 10.43 3.68 1.14
N LEU A 85 10.11 3.59 -0.16
CA LEU A 85 8.85 4.09 -0.71
C LEU A 85 7.63 3.42 -0.06
N ILE A 86 7.69 2.10 0.18
CA ILE A 86 6.62 1.38 0.88
C ILE A 86 6.45 1.93 2.30
N GLY A 87 7.55 2.14 3.01
CA GLY A 87 7.53 2.74 4.35
C GLY A 87 6.88 4.12 4.37
N ILE A 88 7.23 4.99 3.41
CA ILE A 88 6.65 6.33 3.28
C ILE A 88 5.14 6.25 3.05
N VAL A 89 4.70 5.41 2.09
CA VAL A 89 3.27 5.26 1.78
C VAL A 89 2.49 4.68 2.96
N ALA A 90 3.06 3.69 3.65
CA ALA A 90 2.43 3.07 4.82
C ALA A 90 2.27 4.08 5.97
N LEU A 91 3.32 4.85 6.28
CA LEU A 91 3.28 5.89 7.31
C LEU A 91 2.28 6.99 6.95
N ALA A 92 2.29 7.45 5.69
CA ALA A 92 1.32 8.44 5.22
C ALA A 92 -0.12 7.94 5.34
N GLY A 93 -0.37 6.67 4.98
CA GLY A 93 -1.68 6.05 5.14
C GLY A 93 -2.10 5.91 6.61
N PHE A 94 -1.18 5.52 7.48
CA PHE A 94 -1.43 5.39 8.92
C PHE A 94 -1.77 6.75 9.56
N PHE A 95 -0.89 7.74 9.39
CA PHE A 95 -1.10 9.07 9.95
C PHE A 95 -2.29 9.79 9.31
N GLY A 96 -2.54 9.56 8.02
CA GLY A 96 -3.72 10.10 7.34
C GLY A 96 -5.02 9.58 7.94
N MET A 97 -5.12 8.27 8.18
CA MET A 97 -6.27 7.66 8.86
C MET A 97 -6.44 8.18 10.29
N ASP A 98 -5.35 8.22 11.07
CA ASP A 98 -5.37 8.74 12.44
C ASP A 98 -5.85 10.20 12.49
N MET A 99 -5.34 11.06 11.60
CA MET A 99 -5.77 12.46 11.51
C MET A 99 -7.25 12.59 11.10
N MET A 100 -7.73 11.77 10.16
CA MET A 100 -9.14 11.80 9.71
C MET A 100 -10.09 11.33 10.82
N LEU A 101 -9.75 10.25 11.52
CA LEU A 101 -10.59 9.76 12.62
C LEU A 101 -10.62 10.76 13.78
N ARG A 102 -9.48 11.37 14.11
CA ARG A 102 -9.42 12.43 15.15
C ARG A 102 -10.21 13.68 14.79
N SER A 103 -10.22 14.09 13.52
CA SER A 103 -11.03 15.24 13.09
C SER A 103 -12.54 14.96 13.19
N MET A 104 -12.94 13.69 13.19
CA MET A 104 -14.32 13.24 13.42
C MET A 104 -14.63 12.97 14.91
N GLY A 105 -13.69 13.20 15.82
CA GLY A 105 -13.89 13.05 17.27
C GLY A 105 -13.53 11.68 17.85
N TYR A 106 -12.95 10.78 17.05
CA TYR A 106 -12.48 9.47 17.50
C TYR A 106 -11.06 9.55 18.08
N GLN A 107 -10.76 8.73 19.09
CA GLN A 107 -9.44 8.66 19.75
C GLN A 107 -8.74 7.33 19.53
#